data_AF-A0A9X8CX42-F1
#
_entry.id   AF-A0A9X8CX42-F1
#
_cell.length_a   1.000
_cell.length_b   1.000
_cell.length_c   1.000
_cell.angle_alpha   90.00
_cell.angle_beta   90.00
_cell.angle_gamma   90.00
#
_symmetry.space_group_name_H-M   'P 1'
#
loop_
_entity.id
_entity.type
_entity.pdbx_description
1 polymer ?
#
loop_
_entity_poly.entity_id
_entity_poly.type
_entity_poly.pdbx_seq_one_letter_code
_entity_poly.pdbx_strand_id
1 'polypeptide(L)'
;MQKKKCALTEQTMFLLNRAKDNLANSYIGKVERGFKYYSDTLMEKGIGKVMVDNNLHLHIDEKGAAREVGSFSAGMIDCIVLCMRLALVDALFGEEKPFLILDDPFVNLDDKHTKRAREMLDKIAQDHQVIYLVCNSSRQ
;
A
#
# COMPACT_ATOMS: atom_id res chain seq x y z
N MET A 1 -21.20 5.19 -41.49
CA MET A 1 -20.67 4.14 -40.60
C MET A 1 -19.63 4.65 -39.60
N GLN A 2 -18.67 5.50 -39.98
CA GLN A 2 -17.60 6.02 -39.10
C GLN A 2 -18.11 6.70 -37.80
N LYS A 3 -19.10 7.60 -37.90
CA LYS A 3 -19.64 8.37 -36.74
C LYS A 3 -20.29 7.51 -35.66
N LYS A 4 -21.00 6.43 -36.05
CA LYS A 4 -21.61 5.48 -35.10
C LYS A 4 -20.57 4.66 -34.34
N LYS A 5 -19.47 4.27 -35.01
CA LYS A 5 -18.35 3.57 -34.35
C LYS A 5 -17.63 4.49 -33.35
N CYS A 6 -17.39 5.75 -33.72
CA CYS A 6 -16.76 6.73 -32.82
C CYS A 6 -17.58 6.95 -31.54
N ALA A 7 -18.90 7.20 -31.69
CA ALA A 7 -19.80 7.39 -30.56
C ALA A 7 -19.89 6.17 -29.63
N LEU A 8 -19.86 4.95 -30.19
CA LEU A 8 -19.87 3.72 -29.40
C LEU A 8 -18.57 3.57 -28.58
N THR A 9 -17.42 3.87 -29.18
CA THR A 9 -16.13 3.84 -28.47
C THR A 9 -16.05 4.88 -27.37
N GLU A 10 -16.56 6.11 -27.61
CA GLU A 10 -16.62 7.17 -26.61
C GLU A 10 -17.51 6.78 -25.41
N GLN A 11 -18.69 6.21 -25.67
CA GLN A 11 -19.57 5.70 -24.62
C GLN A 11 -18.92 4.57 -23.83
N THR A 12 -18.21 3.66 -24.51
CA THR A 12 -17.50 2.56 -23.86
C THR A 12 -16.41 3.08 -22.94
N MET A 13 -15.58 4.02 -23.41
CA MET A 13 -14.54 4.65 -22.60
C MET A 13 -15.13 5.40 -21.40
N PHE A 14 -16.25 6.10 -21.57
CA PHE A 14 -16.93 6.78 -20.48
C PHE A 14 -17.39 5.80 -19.39
N LEU A 15 -18.02 4.69 -19.78
CA LEU A 15 -18.49 3.67 -18.84
C LEU A 15 -17.32 2.98 -18.11
N LEU A 16 -16.23 2.67 -18.82
CA LEU A 16 -15.02 2.09 -18.23
C LEU A 16 -14.36 3.03 -17.22
N ASN A 17 -14.21 4.31 -17.55
CA ASN A 17 -13.66 5.30 -16.63
C ASN A 17 -14.53 5.45 -15.39
N ARG A 18 -15.86 5.53 -15.56
CA ARG A 18 -16.79 5.60 -14.43
C ARG A 18 -16.73 4.36 -13.54
N ALA A 19 -16.61 3.17 -14.14
CA ALA A 19 -16.44 1.93 -13.38
C ALA A 19 -15.13 1.92 -12.59
N LYS A 20 -14.02 2.35 -13.21
CA LYS A 20 -12.71 2.51 -12.56
C LYS A 20 -12.78 3.48 -11.37
N ASP A 21 -13.37 4.65 -11.56
CA ASP A 21 -13.47 5.68 -10.52
C ASP A 21 -14.35 5.22 -9.35
N ASN A 22 -15.48 4.56 -9.64
CA ASN A 22 -16.33 3.98 -8.61
C ASN A 22 -15.60 2.90 -7.80
N LEU A 23 -14.82 2.06 -8.49
CA LEU A 23 -14.03 1.01 -7.85
C LEU A 23 -12.97 1.63 -6.92
N ALA A 24 -12.19 2.60 -7.41
CA ALA A 24 -11.19 3.29 -6.59
C ALA A 24 -11.82 3.95 -5.36
N ASN A 25 -12.91 4.71 -5.54
CA ASN A 25 -13.62 5.38 -4.45
C ASN A 25 -14.13 4.42 -3.37
N SER A 26 -14.49 3.19 -3.73
CA SER A 26 -14.93 2.18 -2.78
C SER A 26 -13.83 1.69 -1.83
N TYR A 27 -12.56 1.83 -2.23
CA TYR A 27 -11.40 1.36 -1.48
C TYR A 27 -10.66 2.46 -0.72
N ILE A 28 -10.62 3.71 -1.22
CA ILE A 28 -9.85 4.83 -0.63
C ILE A 28 -10.01 4.87 0.89
N GLY A 29 -11.24 4.94 1.40
CA GLY A 29 -11.48 5.04 2.84
C GLY A 29 -11.06 3.80 3.64
N LYS A 30 -11.14 2.60 3.05
CA LYS A 30 -10.67 1.36 3.70
C LYS A 30 -9.15 1.33 3.76
N VAL A 31 -8.51 1.69 2.65
CA VAL A 31 -7.05 1.72 2.51
C VAL A 31 -6.44 2.77 3.43
N GLU A 32 -7.02 3.98 3.53
CA GLU A 32 -6.53 5.01 4.47
C GLU A 32 -6.58 4.53 5.93
N ARG A 33 -7.64 3.82 6.32
CA ARG A 33 -7.76 3.24 7.68
C ARG A 33 -6.76 2.11 7.91
N GLY A 34 -6.65 1.18 6.97
CA GLY A 34 -5.69 0.07 7.04
C GLY A 34 -4.26 0.59 7.08
N PHE A 35 -3.94 1.58 6.24
CA PHE A 35 -2.62 2.20 6.20
C PHE A 35 -2.29 2.80 7.56
N LYS A 36 -3.22 3.57 8.15
CA LYS A 36 -3.02 4.16 9.48
C LYS A 36 -2.75 3.09 10.54
N TYR A 37 -3.54 2.01 10.52
CA TYR A 37 -3.33 0.88 11.43
C TYR A 37 -1.92 0.28 11.29
N TYR A 38 -1.49 -0.03 10.07
CA TYR A 38 -0.17 -0.60 9.83
C TYR A 38 0.95 0.40 10.10
N SER A 39 0.80 1.68 9.78
CA SER A 39 1.82 2.69 10.07
C SER A 39 2.03 2.87 11.57
N ASP A 40 0.93 2.96 12.34
CA ASP A 40 0.99 3.13 13.79
C ASP A 40 1.56 1.86 14.47
N THR A 41 1.30 0.69 13.88
CA THR A 41 1.74 -0.60 14.41
C THR A 41 3.18 -0.93 14.05
N LEU A 42 3.60 -0.65 12.81
CA LEU A 42 4.89 -1.08 12.25
C LEU A 42 5.97 0.02 12.32
N MET A 43 5.60 1.29 12.51
CA MET A 43 6.53 2.42 12.42
C MET A 43 6.66 3.16 13.74
N GLU A 44 7.91 3.32 14.23
CA GLU A 44 8.17 3.99 15.52
C GLU A 44 7.90 5.50 15.50
N LYS A 45 8.19 6.15 14.36
CA LYS A 45 7.81 7.55 14.13
C LYS A 45 6.51 7.57 13.37
N GLY A 46 5.50 8.21 13.97
CA GLY A 46 4.28 8.56 13.28
C GLY A 46 4.62 9.32 12.01
N ILE A 47 4.19 8.76 10.88
CA ILE A 47 4.16 9.50 9.63
C ILE A 47 3.03 10.51 9.69
N GLY A 48 3.19 11.61 8.97
CA GLY A 48 2.13 12.59 8.79
C GLY A 48 0.83 11.97 8.26
N LYS A 49 -0.22 12.77 8.13
CA LYS A 49 -1.51 12.25 7.65
C LYS A 49 -1.35 11.73 6.23
N VAL A 50 -1.69 10.48 6.00
CA VAL A 50 -1.67 9.88 4.67
C VAL A 50 -3.01 10.10 3.99
N MET A 51 -2.94 10.48 2.71
CA MET A 51 -4.09 10.63 1.82
C MET A 51 -3.87 9.74 0.60
N VAL A 52 -4.93 9.08 0.16
CA VAL A 52 -4.91 8.25 -1.04
C VAL A 52 -5.79 8.91 -2.10
N ASP A 53 -5.24 9.17 -3.28
CA ASP A 53 -6.01 9.74 -4.39
C ASP A 53 -6.80 8.68 -5.18
N ASN A 54 -7.62 9.13 -6.13
CA ASN A 54 -8.42 8.25 -7.00
C ASN A 54 -7.60 7.33 -7.91
N ASN A 55 -6.30 7.61 -8.07
CA ASN A 55 -5.36 6.74 -8.77
C ASN A 55 -4.59 5.83 -7.81
N LEU A 56 -4.99 5.80 -6.53
CA LEU A 56 -4.35 5.07 -5.43
C LEU A 56 -2.91 5.52 -5.15
N HIS A 57 -2.56 6.77 -5.52
CA HIS A 57 -1.28 7.34 -5.13
C HIS A 57 -1.34 7.85 -3.70
N LEU A 58 -0.22 7.64 -2.99
CA LEU A 58 -0.03 8.06 -1.61
C LEU A 58 0.54 9.47 -1.56
N HIS A 59 -0.09 10.31 -0.74
CA HIS A 59 0.39 11.64 -0.37
C HIS A 59 0.53 11.69 1.14
N ILE A 60 1.67 12.19 1.64
CA ILE A 60 1.92 12.27 3.09
C ILE A 60 1.98 13.75 3.47
N ASP A 61 1.01 14.19 4.28
CA ASP A 61 1.00 15.54 4.85
C ASP A 61 1.82 15.58 6.13
N GLU A 62 3.03 16.14 6.03
CA GLU A 62 3.90 16.39 7.18
C GLU A 62 3.83 17.88 7.56
N LYS A 63 3.14 18.18 8.67
CA LYS A 63 3.03 19.53 9.26
C LYS A 63 2.35 20.58 8.36
N GLY A 64 1.35 20.18 7.57
CA GLY A 64 0.56 21.08 6.72
C GLY A 64 1.16 21.29 5.32
N ALA A 65 2.18 20.52 4.96
CA ALA A 65 2.74 20.46 3.62
C ALA A 65 2.63 19.01 3.11
N ALA A 66 1.90 18.83 2.01
CA ALA A 66 1.89 17.57 1.27
C ALA A 66 3.30 17.33 0.70
N ARG A 67 3.99 16.32 1.23
CA ARG A 67 5.28 15.85 0.73
C ARG A 67 5.05 14.59 -0.08
N GLU A 68 5.71 14.54 -1.24
CA GLU A 68 5.80 13.30 -2.00
C GLU A 68 6.64 12.27 -1.23
N VAL A 69 6.24 11.00 -1.34
CA VAL A 69 6.90 9.85 -0.71
C VAL A 69 8.40 9.78 -1.05
N GLY A 70 8.82 10.32 -2.19
CA GLY A 70 10.23 10.39 -2.61
C GLY A 70 11.15 11.24 -1.72
N SER A 71 10.60 12.02 -0.79
CA SER A 71 11.40 12.82 0.17
C SER A 71 11.93 12.01 1.37
N PHE A 72 11.51 10.75 1.51
CA PHE A 72 11.91 9.86 2.61
C PHE A 72 13.11 8.98 2.24
N SER A 73 13.78 8.39 3.25
CA SER A 73 14.86 7.42 2.99
C SER A 73 14.32 6.16 2.31
N ALA A 74 15.16 5.46 1.53
CA ALA A 74 14.75 4.24 0.82
C ALA A 74 14.07 3.21 1.74
N GLY A 75 14.65 2.92 2.91
CA GLY A 75 14.05 2.00 3.88
C GLY A 75 12.71 2.49 4.46
N MET A 76 12.51 3.81 4.58
CA MET A 76 11.22 4.38 5.01
C MET A 76 10.17 4.27 3.91
N ILE A 77 10.56 4.49 2.66
CA ILE A 77 9.70 4.30 1.48
C ILE A 77 9.24 2.83 1.42
N ASP A 78 10.14 1.87 1.60
CA ASP A 78 9.80 0.45 1.62
C ASP A 78 8.76 0.13 2.71
N CYS A 79 8.92 0.69 3.92
CA CYS A 79 7.95 0.53 5.00
C CYS A 79 6.57 1.11 4.63
N ILE A 80 6.54 2.32 4.05
CA ILE A 80 5.31 2.98 3.62
C ILE A 80 4.60 2.14 2.55
N VAL A 81 5.35 1.68 1.55
CA VAL A 81 4.81 0.86 0.45
C VAL A 81 4.29 -0.48 0.99
N LEU A 82 4.99 -1.10 1.95
CA LEU A 82 4.51 -2.32 2.59
C LEU A 82 3.19 -2.09 3.35
N CYS A 83 3.10 -1.03 4.17
CA CYS A 83 1.87 -0.68 4.89
C CYS A 83 0.69 -0.47 3.94
N MET A 84 0.93 0.19 2.80
CA MET A 84 -0.07 0.38 1.76
C MET A 84 -0.52 -0.93 1.12
N ARG A 85 0.42 -1.81 0.80
CA ARG A 85 0.10 -3.13 0.22
C ARG A 85 -0.75 -3.96 1.16
N LEU A 86 -0.42 -3.98 2.46
CA LEU A 86 -1.21 -4.67 3.48
C LEU A 86 -2.62 -4.05 3.61
N ALA A 87 -2.72 -2.73 3.66
CA ALA A 87 -4.00 -2.03 3.69
C ALA A 87 -4.87 -2.32 2.46
N LEU A 88 -4.24 -2.47 1.29
CA LEU A 88 -4.92 -2.84 0.06
C LEU A 88 -5.40 -4.30 0.10
N VAL A 89 -4.60 -5.23 0.63
CA VAL A 89 -5.03 -6.62 0.85
C VAL A 89 -6.29 -6.63 1.72
N ASP A 90 -6.28 -5.95 2.87
CA ASP A 90 -7.45 -5.89 3.76
C ASP A 90 -8.67 -5.28 3.05
N ALA A 91 -8.45 -4.23 2.24
CA ALA A 91 -9.54 -3.58 1.51
C ALA A 91 -10.15 -4.45 0.41
N LEU A 92 -9.33 -5.28 -0.25
CA LEU A 92 -9.72 -6.17 -1.35
C LEU A 92 -10.41 -7.44 -0.86
N PHE A 93 -9.86 -8.08 0.18
CA PHE A 93 -10.33 -9.38 0.67
C PHE A 93 -11.37 -9.27 1.80
N GLY A 94 -11.50 -8.09 2.41
CA GLY A 94 -12.57 -7.80 3.37
C GLY A 94 -12.44 -8.64 4.64
N GLU A 95 -13.27 -9.68 4.77
CA GLU A 95 -13.23 -10.61 5.90
C GLU A 95 -12.27 -11.80 5.67
N GLU A 96 -11.92 -12.07 4.41
CA GLU A 96 -10.94 -13.10 4.09
C GLU A 96 -9.53 -12.62 4.43
N LYS A 97 -8.72 -13.50 5.01
CA LYS A 97 -7.30 -13.24 5.31
C LYS A 97 -6.43 -14.16 4.47
N PRO A 98 -6.03 -13.75 3.24
CA PRO A 98 -5.18 -14.58 2.40
C PRO A 98 -3.78 -14.73 3.01
N PHE A 99 -3.07 -15.80 2.68
CA PHE A 99 -1.66 -15.89 3.01
C PHE A 99 -0.85 -14.87 2.19
N LEU A 100 0.19 -14.32 2.79
CA LEU A 100 1.06 -13.33 2.19
C LEU A 100 2.37 -13.97 1.75
N ILE A 101 2.76 -13.77 0.49
CA ILE A 101 4.10 -14.09 0.01
C ILE A 101 4.88 -12.78 -0.08
N LEU A 102 5.95 -12.69 0.70
CA LEU A 102 6.81 -11.50 0.76
C LEU A 102 8.19 -11.86 0.21
N ASP A 103 8.50 -11.40 -0.99
CA ASP A 103 9.79 -11.60 -1.66
C ASP A 103 10.71 -10.39 -1.42
N ASP A 104 11.66 -10.55 -0.50
CA ASP A 104 12.61 -9.54 0.00
C ASP A 104 12.02 -8.11 0.19
N PRO A 105 10.90 -7.95 0.93
CA PRO A 105 10.24 -6.66 1.17
C PRO A 105 11.11 -5.60 1.88
N PHE A 106 12.29 -5.98 2.36
CA PHE A 106 13.12 -5.19 3.27
C PHE A 106 14.54 -4.96 2.75
N VAL A 107 14.76 -5.16 1.45
CA VAL A 107 16.08 -5.09 0.82
C VAL A 107 16.86 -3.79 1.10
N ASN A 108 16.16 -2.64 1.22
CA ASN A 108 16.80 -1.35 1.49
C ASN A 108 16.90 -0.97 2.98
N LEU A 109 16.47 -1.85 3.90
CA LEU A 109 16.68 -1.64 5.33
C LEU A 109 18.12 -2.03 5.69
N ASP A 110 18.81 -1.17 6.44
CA ASP A 110 20.17 -1.44 6.91
C ASP A 110 20.20 -2.53 8.01
N ASP A 111 21.39 -3.07 8.30
CA ASP A 111 21.59 -4.18 9.25
C ASP A 111 21.12 -3.85 10.69
N LYS A 112 21.00 -2.58 11.08
CA LYS A 112 20.41 -2.18 12.37
C LYS A 112 18.88 -2.28 12.34
N HIS A 113 18.26 -2.16 11.18
CA HIS A 113 16.82 -2.24 10.99
C HIS A 113 16.31 -3.67 10.70
N THR A 114 17.18 -4.69 10.63
CA THR A 114 16.75 -6.09 10.48
C THR A 114 15.87 -6.57 11.63
N LYS A 115 16.16 -6.10 12.86
CA LYS A 115 15.30 -6.38 14.02
C LYS A 115 13.88 -5.84 13.80
N ARG A 116 13.76 -4.64 13.22
CA ARG A 116 12.48 -4.00 12.92
C ARG A 116 11.72 -4.74 11.81
N ALA A 117 12.41 -5.20 10.76
CA ALA A 117 11.81 -6.05 9.74
C ALA A 117 11.17 -7.31 10.35
N ARG A 118 11.87 -7.96 11.30
CA ARG A 118 11.35 -9.12 12.02
C ARG A 118 10.17 -8.78 12.92
N GLU A 119 10.24 -7.71 13.70
CA GLU A 119 9.10 -7.23 14.50
C GLU A 119 7.88 -6.89 13.64
N MET A 120 8.10 -6.36 12.43
CA MET A 120 7.01 -6.13 11.48
C MET A 120 6.41 -7.44 10.99
N LEU A 121 7.23 -8.42 10.60
CA LEU A 121 6.77 -9.74 10.19
C LEU A 121 6.01 -10.44 11.30
N ASP A 122 6.50 -10.39 12.54
CA ASP A 122 5.85 -10.98 13.71
C ASP A 122 4.47 -10.36 13.94
N LYS A 123 4.33 -9.04 13.77
CA LYS A 123 3.04 -8.34 13.85
C LYS A 123 2.09 -8.74 12.73
N ILE A 124 2.58 -8.81 11.49
CA ILE A 124 1.77 -9.24 10.34
C ILE A 124 1.32 -10.70 10.52
N ALA A 125 2.20 -11.54 11.04
CA ALA A 125 1.97 -12.97 11.26
C ALA A 125 0.91 -13.26 12.33
N GLN A 126 0.55 -12.29 13.17
CA GLN A 126 -0.56 -12.42 14.12
C GLN A 126 -1.92 -12.51 13.40
N ASP A 127 -2.03 -11.84 12.25
CA ASP A 127 -3.26 -11.75 11.48
C ASP A 127 -3.24 -12.60 10.21
N HIS A 128 -2.06 -12.81 9.62
CA HIS A 128 -1.91 -13.46 8.32
C HIS A 128 -0.90 -14.60 8.38
N GLN A 129 -1.12 -15.66 7.60
CA GLN A 129 -0.04 -16.60 7.32
C GLN A 129 0.98 -15.93 6.38
N VAL A 130 2.26 -15.91 6.76
CA VAL A 130 3.32 -15.23 5.98
C VAL A 130 4.36 -16.25 5.49
N ILE A 131 4.62 -16.23 4.18
CA ILE A 131 5.74 -16.89 3.52
C ILE A 131 6.75 -15.80 3.16
N TYR A 132 7.86 -15.75 3.90
CA TYR A 132 8.91 -14.74 3.73
C TYR A 132 10.10 -15.35 3.00
N LEU A 133 10.44 -14.81 1.83
CA LEU A 133 11.57 -15.22 1.01
C LEU A 133 12.67 -14.15 1.11
N VAL A 134 13.88 -14.58 1.45
CA VAL A 134 15.05 -13.70 1.60
C VAL A 134 16.30 -14.29 0.99
N CYS A 135 17.12 -13.42 0.42
CA CYS A 135 18.38 -13.77 -0.23
C CYS A 135 19.62 -13.52 0.66
N ASN A 136 19.45 -13.04 1.90
CA ASN A 136 20.56 -12.76 2.82
C ASN A 136 20.31 -13.36 4.21
N SER A 137 21.28 -14.11 4.73
CA SER A 137 21.24 -14.71 6.07
C SER A 137 21.18 -13.69 7.20
N SER A 138 21.64 -12.45 6.99
CA SER A 138 21.50 -11.39 7.99
C SER A 138 20.03 -10.97 8.20
N ARG A 139 19.11 -11.39 7.31
CA ARG A 139 17.67 -11.07 7.32
C ARG A 139 16.77 -12.26 7.69
N GLN A 140 17.35 -13.39 8.16
CA GLN A 140 16.60 -14.53 8.72
C GLN A 140 16.17 -14.32 10.18
#